data_AF-A0A9P2TDQ2-F1
#
_entry.id   AF-A0A9P2TDQ2-F1
#
_cell.length_a   1.000
_cell.length_b   1.000
_cell.length_c   1.000
_cell.angle_alpha   90.00
_cell.angle_beta   90.00
_cell.angle_gamma   90.00
#
_symmetry.space_group_name_H-M   'P 1'
#
loop_
_entity.id
_entity.type
_entity.pdbx_description
1 polymer ?
#
loop_
_entity_poly.entity_id
_entity_poly.type
_entity_poly.pdbx_seq_one_letter_code
_entity_poly.pdbx_strand_id
1 'polypeptide(L)'
;MNPRKNLVVIGLTGVQRSITEVHSTADPANVSRIMAQSAARVARQFNPEELLPAAADPEGMPNRIAALPAAGRGQGRVRSAVQAVRETWKSWMACVSGRVIKVPGIPGVSRSMAGLEVSDYAQQWEATHVALPEPTLQRAFAWVTSTIALGHLTCKTMPSAAHPCPPSPAYPLMRSRSTPRGTTPLSLSPRTCSPPHQALRRDRRPPG
;
A
#
# COMPACT_ATOMS: atom_id res chain seq x y z
N MET A 1 31.49 1.60 -29.59
CA MET A 1 31.39 2.29 -28.28
C MET A 1 30.08 1.91 -27.64
N ASN A 2 30.09 1.32 -26.44
CA ASN A 2 28.84 1.08 -25.70
C ASN A 2 28.22 2.43 -25.31
N PRO A 3 26.93 2.66 -25.59
CA PRO A 3 26.27 3.89 -25.14
C PRO A 3 26.35 3.97 -23.62
N ARG A 4 26.76 5.13 -23.08
CA ARG A 4 26.82 5.32 -21.62
C ARG A 4 25.43 5.06 -21.01
N LYS A 5 25.38 4.25 -19.96
CA LYS A 5 24.15 3.93 -19.22
C LYS A 5 24.19 4.60 -17.85
N ASN A 6 23.04 5.02 -17.35
CA ASN A 6 22.89 5.47 -15.96
C ASN A 6 22.53 4.27 -15.10
N LEU A 7 23.18 4.07 -13.96
CA LEU A 7 22.65 3.17 -12.94
C LEU A 7 21.58 3.88 -12.12
N VAL A 8 20.40 3.27 -12.07
CA VAL A 8 19.25 3.69 -11.29
C VAL A 8 18.94 2.60 -10.29
N VAL A 9 18.73 2.95 -9.03
CA VAL A 9 18.21 2.02 -8.02
C VAL A 9 16.95 2.59 -7.40
N ILE A 10 15.88 1.82 -7.40
CA ILE A 10 14.60 2.13 -6.78
C ILE A 10 14.35 1.12 -5.67
N GLY A 11 14.15 1.61 -4.46
CA GLY A 11 13.75 0.81 -3.30
C GLY A 11 12.30 1.09 -2.92
N LEU A 12 11.57 0.04 -2.59
CA LEU A 12 10.28 0.12 -1.94
C LEU A 12 10.47 -0.18 -0.46
N THR A 13 10.04 0.74 0.39
CA THR A 13 10.23 0.66 1.84
C THR A 13 8.90 0.55 2.58
N GLY A 14 8.99 0.22 3.87
CA GLY A 14 7.85 0.04 4.75
C GLY A 14 7.56 -1.42 5.12
N VAL A 15 8.17 -2.40 4.43
CA VAL A 15 7.90 -3.84 4.62
C VAL A 15 8.13 -4.30 6.05
N GLN A 16 9.31 -4.05 6.62
CA GLN A 16 9.66 -4.54 7.95
C GLN A 16 8.76 -3.95 9.03
N ARG A 17 8.52 -2.62 8.97
CA ARG A 17 7.56 -1.97 9.87
C ARG A 17 6.15 -2.54 9.70
N SER A 18 5.70 -2.72 8.45
CA SER A 18 4.41 -3.32 8.17
C SER A 18 4.29 -4.70 8.82
N ILE A 19 5.31 -5.56 8.68
CA ILE A 19 5.36 -6.89 9.31
C ILE A 19 5.31 -6.80 10.84
N THR A 20 5.97 -5.82 11.46
CA THR A 20 5.92 -5.66 12.94
C THR A 20 4.60 -5.13 13.47
N GLU A 21 3.79 -4.47 12.62
CA GLU A 21 2.50 -3.86 12.98
C GLU A 21 1.29 -4.77 12.66
N VAL A 22 1.52 -5.99 12.17
CA VAL A 22 0.44 -6.92 11.82
C VAL A 22 -0.14 -7.63 13.05
N HIS A 23 -1.44 -7.90 13.02
CA HIS A 23 -2.15 -8.62 14.09
C HIS A 23 -2.50 -10.07 13.69
N SER A 24 -2.27 -10.45 12.43
CA SER A 24 -2.55 -11.78 11.90
C SER A 24 -1.42 -12.30 10.99
N THR A 25 -1.27 -13.63 10.92
CA THR A 25 -0.35 -14.31 9.99
C THR A 25 -0.73 -14.14 8.52
N ALA A 26 -1.98 -13.75 8.23
CA ALA A 26 -2.41 -13.42 6.87
C ALA A 26 -1.81 -12.10 6.38
N ASP A 27 -1.51 -11.17 7.28
CA ASP A 27 -1.12 -9.80 6.91
C ASP A 27 0.28 -9.73 6.26
N PRO A 28 1.33 -10.47 6.72
CA PRO A 28 2.61 -10.52 6.02
C PRO A 28 2.49 -10.96 4.55
N ALA A 29 1.65 -11.95 4.25
CA ALA A 29 1.46 -12.41 2.87
C ALA A 29 0.83 -11.32 2.00
N ASN A 30 -0.11 -10.54 2.56
CA ASN A 30 -0.74 -9.44 1.85
C ASN A 30 0.20 -8.26 1.65
N VAL A 31 1.04 -7.94 2.65
CA VAL A 31 2.10 -6.94 2.53
C VAL A 31 3.07 -7.33 1.42
N SER A 32 3.56 -8.56 1.44
CA SER A 32 4.47 -9.07 0.40
C SER A 32 3.85 -8.94 -1.00
N ARG A 33 2.56 -9.26 -1.15
CA ARG A 33 1.85 -9.12 -2.42
C ARG A 33 1.74 -7.66 -2.88
N ILE A 34 1.37 -6.72 -2.00
CA ILE A 34 1.34 -5.27 -2.31
C ILE A 34 2.71 -4.83 -2.81
N MET A 35 3.77 -5.24 -2.11
CA MET A 35 5.15 -4.84 -2.42
C MET A 35 5.61 -5.42 -3.76
N ALA A 36 5.37 -6.69 -4.02
CA ALA A 36 5.69 -7.34 -5.30
C ALA A 36 4.93 -6.68 -6.45
N GLN A 37 3.63 -6.44 -6.31
CA GLN A 37 2.84 -5.75 -7.32
C GLN A 37 3.31 -4.31 -7.54
N SER A 38 3.69 -3.59 -6.48
CA SER A 38 4.26 -2.23 -6.58
C SER A 38 5.61 -2.25 -7.31
N ALA A 39 6.45 -3.24 -7.02
CA ALA A 39 7.73 -3.44 -7.69
C ALA A 39 7.52 -3.78 -9.17
N ALA A 40 6.52 -4.60 -9.51
CA ALA A 40 6.14 -4.87 -10.88
C ALA A 40 5.68 -3.59 -11.62
N ARG A 41 5.00 -2.65 -10.94
CA ARG A 41 4.64 -1.34 -11.53
C ARG A 41 5.87 -0.48 -11.82
N VAL A 42 6.88 -0.52 -10.97
CA VAL A 42 8.18 0.13 -11.20
C VAL A 42 8.88 -0.50 -12.40
N ALA A 43 9.00 -1.82 -12.43
CA ALA A 43 9.67 -2.57 -13.49
C ALA A 43 9.09 -2.25 -14.89
N ARG A 44 7.76 -2.13 -15.01
CA ARG A 44 7.08 -1.76 -16.27
C ARG A 44 7.44 -0.40 -16.85
N GLN A 45 8.13 0.47 -16.10
CA GLN A 45 8.60 1.77 -16.61
C GLN A 45 9.97 1.69 -17.30
N PHE A 46 10.62 0.53 -17.23
CA PHE A 46 11.91 0.25 -17.85
C PHE A 46 11.75 -0.86 -18.88
N ASN A 47 12.71 -0.97 -19.78
CA ASN A 47 12.71 -2.11 -20.68
C ASN A 47 13.23 -3.35 -19.94
N PRO A 48 12.77 -4.57 -20.27
CA PRO A 48 13.22 -5.80 -19.61
C PRO A 48 14.74 -6.00 -19.62
N GLU A 49 15.41 -5.62 -20.71
CA GLU A 49 16.87 -5.73 -20.88
C GLU A 49 17.67 -4.72 -20.04
N GLU A 50 16.99 -3.74 -19.44
CA GLU A 50 17.61 -2.74 -18.58
C GLU A 50 17.52 -3.12 -17.11
N LEU A 51 16.71 -4.12 -16.74
CA LEU A 51 16.37 -4.43 -15.34
C LEU A 51 17.31 -5.43 -14.68
N LEU A 52 17.56 -5.20 -13.39
CA LEU A 52 18.34 -6.05 -12.50
C LEU A 52 17.57 -6.21 -11.16
N PRO A 53 17.11 -7.43 -10.81
CA PRO A 53 17.14 -8.63 -11.63
C PRO A 53 16.30 -8.47 -12.91
N ALA A 54 16.61 -9.26 -13.95
CA ALA A 54 15.79 -9.34 -15.14
C ALA A 54 14.33 -9.61 -14.74
N ALA A 55 13.38 -9.02 -15.47
CA ALA A 55 11.95 -9.07 -15.13
C ALA A 55 11.49 -10.52 -14.85
N ALA A 56 11.40 -10.85 -13.56
CA ALA A 56 10.80 -12.09 -13.07
C ALA A 56 9.27 -11.91 -12.92
N ASP A 57 8.60 -12.98 -12.51
CA ASP A 57 7.16 -13.01 -12.22
C ASP A 57 6.73 -11.77 -11.39
N PRO A 58 5.67 -11.03 -11.81
CA PRO A 58 5.09 -9.94 -11.02
C PRO A 58 4.83 -10.27 -9.55
N GLU A 59 4.56 -11.52 -9.20
CA GLU A 59 4.34 -11.97 -7.82
C GLU A 59 5.64 -12.17 -7.02
N GLY A 60 6.76 -12.37 -7.70
CA GLY A 60 8.09 -12.59 -7.11
C GLY A 60 9.00 -11.37 -7.13
N MET A 61 8.48 -10.17 -7.41
CA MET A 61 9.32 -8.99 -7.56
C MET A 61 10.00 -8.55 -6.27
N PRO A 62 11.33 -8.34 -6.29
CA PRO A 62 12.04 -7.84 -5.13
C PRO A 62 11.62 -6.40 -4.84
N ASN A 63 11.72 -6.01 -3.57
CA ASN A 63 11.47 -4.64 -3.14
C ASN A 63 12.58 -3.65 -3.59
N ARG A 64 13.66 -4.13 -4.20
CA ARG A 64 14.74 -3.31 -4.75
C ARG A 64 14.94 -3.68 -6.21
N ILE A 65 14.85 -2.67 -7.07
CA ILE A 65 14.98 -2.79 -8.51
C ILE A 65 16.13 -1.89 -8.94
N ALA A 66 17.13 -2.47 -9.60
CA ALA A 66 18.15 -1.73 -10.30
C ALA A 66 17.82 -1.69 -11.80
N ALA A 67 18.17 -0.60 -12.47
CA ALA A 67 17.98 -0.44 -13.90
C ALA A 67 19.17 0.29 -14.54
N LEU A 68 19.45 -0.04 -15.79
CA LEU A 68 20.52 0.54 -16.62
C LEU A 68 19.95 1.22 -17.89
N PRO A 69 19.12 2.27 -17.75
CA PRO A 69 18.61 3.01 -18.90
C PRO A 69 19.73 3.72 -19.68
N ALA A 70 19.49 3.94 -20.97
CA ALA A 70 20.34 4.80 -21.78
C ALA A 70 20.51 6.21 -21.17
N ALA A 71 21.68 6.81 -21.39
CA ALA A 71 22.01 8.16 -20.95
C ALA A 71 20.86 9.16 -21.18
N GLY A 72 20.51 9.92 -20.14
CA GLY A 72 19.47 10.95 -20.19
C GLY A 72 18.03 10.46 -20.04
N ARG A 73 17.77 9.14 -20.06
CA ARG A 73 16.40 8.59 -19.89
C ARG A 73 16.06 8.19 -18.45
N GLY A 74 17.06 8.02 -17.58
CA GLY A 74 16.87 7.53 -16.22
C GLY A 74 15.92 8.38 -15.38
N GLN A 75 16.08 9.70 -15.39
CA GLN A 75 15.29 10.59 -14.53
C GLN A 75 13.80 10.60 -14.87
N GLY A 76 13.46 10.58 -16.16
CA GLY A 76 12.09 10.49 -16.64
C GLY A 76 11.43 9.18 -16.19
N ARG A 77 12.09 8.04 -16.42
CA ARG A 77 11.58 6.72 -16.03
C ARG A 77 11.41 6.57 -14.52
N VAL A 78 12.36 7.05 -13.73
CA VAL A 78 12.24 7.05 -12.26
C VAL A 78 11.03 7.87 -11.80
N ARG A 79 10.79 9.03 -12.41
CA ARG A 79 9.61 9.86 -12.08
C ARG A 79 8.32 9.12 -12.41
N SER A 80 8.23 8.52 -13.60
CA SER A 80 7.08 7.71 -14.01
C SER A 80 6.86 6.51 -13.08
N ALA A 81 7.93 5.85 -12.62
CA ALA A 81 7.85 4.73 -11.69
C ALA A 81 7.28 5.13 -10.32
N VAL A 82 7.78 6.22 -9.74
CA VAL A 82 7.27 6.75 -8.48
C VAL A 82 5.78 7.14 -8.62
N GLN A 83 5.43 7.78 -9.73
CA GLN A 83 4.04 8.17 -10.00
C GLN A 83 3.13 6.94 -10.16
N ALA A 84 3.54 5.93 -10.91
CA ALA A 84 2.77 4.71 -11.14
C ALA A 84 2.50 3.95 -9.83
N VAL A 85 3.49 3.85 -8.94
CA VAL A 85 3.30 3.25 -7.61
C VAL A 85 2.30 4.07 -6.79
N ARG A 86 2.45 5.40 -6.76
CA ARG A 86 1.56 6.29 -6.01
C ARG A 86 0.11 6.22 -6.50
N GLU A 87 -0.11 6.20 -7.81
CA GLU A 87 -1.44 6.10 -8.41
C GLU A 87 -2.07 4.73 -8.16
N THR A 88 -1.28 3.66 -8.28
CA THR A 88 -1.74 2.29 -7.95
C THR A 88 -2.18 2.21 -6.49
N TRP A 89 -1.34 2.70 -5.57
CA TRP A 89 -1.67 2.72 -4.15
C TRP A 89 -2.92 3.56 -3.84
N LYS A 90 -3.05 4.74 -4.46
CA LYS A 90 -4.25 5.56 -4.35
C LYS A 90 -5.51 4.81 -4.79
N SER A 91 -5.43 4.11 -5.92
CA SER A 91 -6.53 3.33 -6.45
C SER A 91 -6.94 2.20 -5.49
N TRP A 92 -5.97 1.46 -4.96
CA TRP A 92 -6.23 0.42 -3.97
C TRP A 92 -6.89 0.98 -2.71
N MET A 93 -6.39 2.09 -2.18
CA MET A 93 -6.98 2.73 -1.00
C MET A 93 -8.37 3.28 -1.26
N ALA A 94 -8.63 3.84 -2.45
CA ALA A 94 -9.96 4.28 -2.82
C ALA A 94 -10.95 3.11 -2.89
N CYS A 95 -10.52 1.98 -3.46
CA CYS A 95 -11.34 0.78 -3.54
C CYS A 95 -11.65 0.19 -2.16
N VAL A 96 -10.61 0.01 -1.36
CA VAL A 96 -10.69 -0.55 -0.01
C VAL A 96 -11.54 0.35 0.90
N SER A 97 -11.37 1.66 0.83
CA SER A 97 -12.15 2.58 1.68
C SER A 97 -13.53 2.96 1.13
N GLY A 98 -13.83 2.63 -0.13
CA GLY A 98 -15.04 3.07 -0.83
C GLY A 98 -15.11 4.59 -1.10
N ARG A 99 -14.04 5.35 -0.84
CA ARG A 99 -13.99 6.81 -1.03
C ARG A 99 -12.57 7.29 -1.31
N VAL A 100 -12.42 8.49 -1.85
CA VAL A 100 -11.09 9.10 -1.99
C VAL A 100 -10.61 9.56 -0.62
N ILE A 101 -9.57 8.91 -0.10
CA ILE A 101 -8.94 9.27 1.17
C ILE A 101 -7.57 9.92 0.96
N LYS A 102 -7.10 10.69 1.96
CA LYS A 102 -5.68 11.06 2.02
C LYS A 102 -4.88 9.78 2.21
N VAL A 103 -4.07 9.46 1.20
CA VAL A 103 -3.46 8.16 1.08
C VAL A 103 -2.26 8.01 2.03
N PRO A 104 -2.24 6.96 2.87
CA PRO A 104 -1.13 6.69 3.77
C PRO A 104 0.19 6.57 2.98
N GLY A 105 1.31 6.99 3.58
CA GLY A 105 2.62 7.11 2.92
C GLY A 105 3.35 5.80 2.56
N ILE A 106 2.66 4.66 2.45
CA ILE A 106 3.23 3.34 2.14
C ILE A 106 2.61 2.83 0.84
N PRO A 107 3.34 2.18 -0.09
CA PRO A 107 4.77 1.95 -0.03
C PRO A 107 5.56 3.25 -0.19
N GLY A 108 6.58 3.40 0.66
CA GLY A 108 7.57 4.46 0.47
C GLY A 108 8.43 4.09 -0.74
N VAL A 109 8.76 5.07 -1.58
CA VAL A 109 9.65 4.85 -2.73
C VAL A 109 10.93 5.65 -2.51
N SER A 110 12.04 4.96 -2.27
CA SER A 110 13.39 5.53 -2.28
C SER A 110 14.00 5.36 -3.67
N ARG A 111 14.87 6.30 -4.05
CA ARG A 111 15.54 6.29 -5.35
C ARG A 111 16.93 6.87 -5.23
N SER A 112 17.87 6.30 -5.95
CA SER A 112 19.20 6.87 -6.18
C SER A 112 19.59 6.68 -7.65
N MET A 113 20.50 7.51 -8.12
CA MET A 113 20.99 7.46 -9.50
C MET A 113 22.45 7.88 -9.53
N ALA A 114 23.28 7.10 -10.21
CA ALA A 114 24.66 7.49 -10.49
C ALA A 114 24.70 8.40 -11.72
N GLY A 115 25.46 9.50 -11.60
CA GLY A 115 25.77 10.37 -12.73
C GLY A 115 26.64 9.67 -13.77
N LEU A 116 26.59 10.14 -15.01
CA LEU A 116 27.37 9.60 -16.14
C LEU A 116 28.88 9.86 -16.01
N GLU A 117 29.28 10.66 -15.02
CA GLU A 117 30.67 11.02 -14.72
C GLU A 117 31.44 9.87 -14.03
N VAL A 118 30.71 8.92 -13.42
CA VAL A 118 31.31 7.75 -12.78
C VAL A 118 31.46 6.67 -13.83
N SER A 119 32.67 6.46 -14.34
CA SER A 119 32.90 5.55 -15.48
C SER A 119 32.85 4.07 -15.12
N ASP A 120 33.09 3.71 -13.86
CA ASP A 120 33.12 2.32 -13.40
C ASP A 120 31.79 1.90 -12.77
N TYR A 121 31.26 0.74 -13.18
CA TYR A 121 30.02 0.17 -12.67
C TYR A 121 30.08 -0.09 -11.16
N ALA A 122 31.21 -0.58 -10.65
CA ALA A 122 31.34 -0.84 -9.21
C ALA A 122 31.22 0.46 -8.40
N GLN A 123 31.85 1.54 -8.88
CA GLN A 123 31.70 2.88 -8.28
C GLN A 123 30.27 3.43 -8.41
N GLN A 124 29.60 3.21 -9.55
CA GLN A 124 28.19 3.59 -9.70
C GLN A 124 27.31 2.84 -8.70
N TRP A 125 27.54 1.54 -8.52
CA TRP A 125 26.81 0.70 -7.57
C TRP A 125 27.05 1.15 -6.13
N GLU A 126 28.30 1.42 -5.75
CA GLU A 126 28.65 1.97 -4.44
C GLU A 126 27.92 3.29 -4.17
N ALA A 127 28.02 4.24 -5.11
CA ALA A 127 27.39 5.55 -5.00
C ALA A 127 25.86 5.47 -4.93
N THR A 128 25.23 4.48 -5.57
CA THR A 128 23.78 4.36 -5.62
C THR A 128 23.20 3.56 -4.47
N HIS A 129 23.82 2.44 -4.08
CA HIS A 129 23.24 1.58 -3.05
C HIS A 129 23.40 2.16 -1.64
N VAL A 130 24.51 2.88 -1.39
CA VAL A 130 24.75 3.59 -0.11
C VAL A 130 23.83 4.81 0.01
N ALA A 131 23.57 5.50 -1.10
CA ALA A 131 22.81 6.74 -1.12
C ALA A 131 21.29 6.55 -1.16
N LEU A 132 20.74 5.34 -1.00
CA LEU A 132 19.29 5.16 -0.91
C LEU A 132 18.80 5.73 0.43
N PRO A 133 18.15 6.90 0.46
CA PRO A 133 17.64 7.42 1.71
C PRO A 133 16.50 6.51 2.19
N GLU A 134 16.45 6.22 3.48
CA GLU A 134 15.21 5.72 4.07
C GLU A 134 14.14 6.81 3.90
N PRO A 135 12.99 6.52 3.24
CA PRO A 135 11.92 7.49 3.14
C PRO A 135 11.46 7.87 4.53
N THR A 136 11.27 9.16 4.79
CA THR A 136 10.72 9.64 6.06
C THR A 136 9.33 9.03 6.27
N LEU A 137 9.25 8.01 7.12
CA LEU A 137 8.08 7.17 7.31
C LEU A 137 6.97 7.94 8.03
N GLN A 138 5.96 8.41 7.30
CA GLN A 138 4.72 8.91 7.91
C GLN A 138 3.87 7.75 8.43
N ARG A 139 3.30 7.89 9.65
CA ARG A 139 2.45 6.91 10.34
C ARG A 139 1.22 6.53 9.50
N ALA A 140 1.24 5.35 8.89
CA ALA A 140 0.28 4.99 7.85
C ALA A 140 -0.28 3.57 7.97
N PHE A 141 0.53 2.60 8.40
CA PHE A 141 0.19 1.18 8.25
C PHE A 141 -0.82 0.68 9.29
N ALA A 142 -0.67 1.08 10.56
CA ALA A 142 -1.64 0.79 11.62
C ALA A 142 -3.10 1.11 11.25
N TRP A 143 -3.38 2.14 10.42
CA TRP A 143 -4.74 2.44 9.96
C TRP A 143 -5.25 1.38 8.97
N VAL A 144 -4.43 0.95 8.00
CA VAL A 144 -4.81 -0.04 6.99
C VAL A 144 -5.08 -1.40 7.66
N THR A 145 -4.19 -1.85 8.54
CA THR A 145 -4.37 -3.11 9.28
C THR A 145 -5.55 -3.04 10.24
N SER A 146 -5.76 -1.92 10.95
CA SER A 146 -6.93 -1.77 11.82
C SER A 146 -8.24 -1.81 11.04
N THR A 147 -8.29 -1.21 9.84
CA THR A 147 -9.51 -1.21 9.02
C THR A 147 -9.80 -2.59 8.41
N ILE A 148 -8.76 -3.38 8.13
CA ILE A 148 -8.87 -4.79 7.72
C ILE A 148 -9.26 -5.69 8.91
N ALA A 149 -8.66 -5.48 10.08
CA ALA A 149 -8.90 -6.24 11.31
C ALA A 149 -10.30 -6.01 11.91
N LEU A 150 -10.89 -4.82 11.71
CA LEU A 150 -12.26 -4.50 12.12
C LEU A 150 -13.34 -5.20 11.25
N GLY A 151 -12.96 -6.14 10.38
CA GLY A 151 -13.91 -6.97 9.62
C GLY A 151 -14.66 -6.23 8.50
N HIS A 152 -14.41 -4.93 8.32
CA HIS A 152 -15.00 -4.15 7.23
C HIS A 152 -14.36 -4.47 5.87
N LEU A 153 -13.17 -5.07 5.87
CA LEU A 153 -12.43 -5.39 4.66
C LEU A 153 -11.76 -6.76 4.80
N THR A 154 -12.37 -7.80 4.23
CA THR A 154 -11.70 -9.09 4.17
C THR A 154 -10.59 -9.02 3.12
N CYS A 155 -9.37 -9.38 3.52
CA CYS A 155 -8.18 -9.24 2.69
C CYS A 155 -8.15 -10.12 1.42
N LYS A 156 -9.22 -10.89 1.16
CA LYS A 156 -9.49 -11.57 -0.11
C LYS A 156 -9.75 -10.62 -1.29
N THR A 157 -9.95 -9.32 -1.03
CA THR A 157 -10.36 -8.33 -2.04
C THR A 157 -9.36 -7.19 -2.27
N MET A 158 -8.06 -7.39 -1.97
CA MET A 158 -7.08 -6.51 -2.60
C MET A 158 -7.19 -6.68 -4.11
N PRO A 159 -7.56 -5.63 -4.86
CA PRO A 159 -7.69 -5.74 -6.30
C PRO A 159 -6.35 -6.14 -6.90
N SER A 160 -6.29 -7.35 -7.46
CA SER A 160 -5.18 -7.74 -8.32
C SER A 160 -5.09 -6.73 -9.47
N ALA A 161 -3.89 -6.50 -10.00
CA ALA A 161 -3.73 -5.75 -11.24
C ALA A 161 -4.58 -6.32 -12.41
N ALA A 162 -4.94 -7.62 -12.34
CA ALA A 162 -5.82 -8.29 -13.29
C ALA A 162 -7.33 -8.01 -13.08
N HIS A 163 -7.72 -7.55 -11.89
CA HIS A 163 -9.10 -7.21 -11.54
C HIS A 163 -9.12 -5.78 -11.00
N PRO A 164 -9.12 -4.76 -11.88
CA PRO A 164 -9.32 -3.39 -11.43
C PRO A 164 -10.64 -3.32 -10.67
N CYS A 165 -10.67 -2.52 -9.59
CA CYS A 165 -11.92 -2.37 -8.86
C CYS A 165 -13.02 -1.93 -9.80
N PRO A 166 -14.23 -2.52 -9.68
CA PRO A 166 -15.36 -2.03 -10.44
C PRO A 166 -15.49 -0.53 -10.17
N PRO A 167 -15.84 0.28 -11.19
CA PRO A 167 -16.10 1.69 -10.96
C PRO A 167 -17.09 1.79 -9.81
N SER A 168 -16.70 2.55 -8.78
CA SER A 168 -17.55 2.72 -7.60
C SER A 168 -18.94 3.10 -8.11
N PRO A 169 -20.02 2.36 -7.76
CA PRO A 169 -21.35 2.75 -8.19
C PRO A 169 -21.51 4.20 -7.77
N ALA A 170 -21.97 5.05 -8.69
CA ALA A 170 -22.20 6.45 -8.38
C ALA A 170 -23.21 6.50 -7.25
N TYR A 171 -22.73 6.54 -6.00
CA TYR A 171 -23.58 6.71 -4.86
C TYR A 171 -24.22 8.08 -5.07
N PRO A 172 -25.55 8.17 -5.23
CA PRO A 172 -26.17 9.48 -5.30
C PRO A 172 -25.77 10.17 -4.02
N LEU A 173 -24.99 11.26 -4.15
CA LEU A 173 -24.67 12.16 -3.06
C LEU A 173 -26.01 12.45 -2.38
N MET A 174 -26.22 11.89 -1.18
CA MET A 174 -27.41 12.18 -0.40
C MET A 174 -27.41 13.69 -0.25
N ARG A 175 -28.27 14.36 -1.03
CA ARG A 175 -28.55 15.78 -0.88
C ARG A 175 -28.96 15.94 0.57
N SER A 176 -28.12 16.64 1.33
CA SER A 176 -28.43 17.07 2.68
C SER A 176 -29.74 17.86 2.57
N ARG A 177 -30.86 17.23 2.95
CA ARG A 177 -32.14 17.93 3.09
C ARG A 177 -31.99 18.79 4.33
N SER A 178 -31.70 20.06 4.11
CA SER A 178 -31.93 21.12 5.08
C SER A 178 -33.42 21.09 5.42
N THR A 179 -33.79 20.47 6.52
CA THR A 179 -35.13 20.61 7.11
C THR A 179 -35.21 21.98 7.79
N PRO A 180 -36.21 22.82 7.48
CA PRO A 180 -36.49 23.99 8.29
C PRO A 180 -37.11 23.55 9.62
N ARG A 181 -36.70 24.21 10.70
CA ARG A 181 -37.24 24.06 12.06
C ARG A 181 -38.75 24.35 12.05
N GLY A 182 -39.54 23.34 12.37
CA GLY A 182 -40.94 23.47 12.77
C GLY A 182 -41.11 22.89 14.16
N THR A 183 -41.39 23.76 15.11
CA THR A 183 -41.61 23.47 16.54
C THR A 183 -43.01 22.93 16.76
N THR A 184 -43.19 21.70 17.27
CA THR A 184 -44.36 21.29 18.07
C THR A 184 -44.03 20.01 18.86
N PRO A 185 -44.40 19.90 20.16
CA PRO A 185 -44.06 18.75 21.00
C PRO A 185 -45.14 17.67 20.92
N LEU A 186 -44.74 16.41 20.84
CA LEU A 186 -45.62 15.28 21.12
C LEU A 186 -44.96 14.33 22.13
N SER A 187 -45.69 14.23 23.25
CA SER A 187 -45.57 13.30 24.36
C SER A 187 -45.45 11.85 23.90
N LEU A 188 -44.46 11.12 24.41
CA LEU A 188 -44.44 9.66 24.44
C LEU A 188 -43.81 9.17 25.75
N SER A 189 -44.60 8.35 26.45
CA SER A 189 -44.35 7.68 27.72
C SER A 189 -43.09 6.80 27.76
N PRO A 190 -42.56 6.51 28.97
CA PRO A 190 -41.31 5.79 29.16
C PRO A 190 -41.43 4.30 28.81
N ARG A 191 -40.48 3.80 28.01
CA ARG A 191 -40.22 2.36 27.87
C ARG A 191 -39.28 1.92 28.99
N THR A 192 -39.78 1.00 29.80
CA THR A 192 -39.04 0.19 30.78
C THR A 192 -37.92 -0.61 30.11
N CYS A 193 -36.68 -0.42 30.56
CA CYS A 193 -35.58 -1.35 30.33
C CYS A 193 -35.63 -2.46 31.38
N SER A 194 -35.95 -3.68 30.96
CA SER A 194 -35.70 -4.88 31.78
C SER A 194 -34.22 -5.28 31.68
N PRO A 195 -33.58 -5.71 32.78
CA PRO A 195 -32.21 -6.21 32.78
C PRO A 195 -32.14 -7.69 32.36
N PRO A 196 -31.05 -8.16 31.72
CA PRO A 196 -30.82 -9.57 31.56
C PRO A 196 -30.34 -10.23 32.87
N HIS A 197 -30.98 -11.34 33.18
CA HIS A 197 -30.73 -12.26 34.29
C HIS A 197 -29.25 -12.64 34.45
N GLN A 198 -28.80 -12.60 35.72
CA GLN A 198 -27.71 -13.41 36.23
C GLN A 198 -28.15 -14.87 36.44
N ALA A 199 -27.12 -15.72 36.53
CA ALA A 199 -27.05 -17.06 37.11
C ALA A 199 -27.14 -18.23 36.14
N LEU A 200 -26.00 -18.92 35.95
CA LEU A 200 -25.84 -20.26 36.53
C LEU A 200 -24.37 -20.69 36.54
N ARG A 201 -23.83 -20.75 37.76
CA ARG A 201 -22.64 -21.52 38.13
C ARG A 201 -22.83 -22.98 37.72
N ARG A 202 -21.79 -23.60 37.17
CA ARG A 202 -21.53 -25.03 37.36
C ARG A 202 -20.06 -25.25 37.66
N ASP A 203 -19.80 -25.51 38.94
CA ASP A 203 -18.70 -26.31 39.42
C ASP A 203 -18.62 -27.62 38.65
N ARG A 204 -17.45 -27.93 38.10
CA ARG A 204 -17.01 -29.31 37.86
C ARG A 204 -15.53 -29.42 38.20
N ARG A 205 -15.26 -29.89 39.42
CA ARG A 205 -14.06 -30.71 39.71
C ARG A 205 -14.11 -31.99 38.88
N PRO A 206 -12.97 -32.50 38.42
CA PRO A 206 -12.72 -33.93 38.33
C PRO A 206 -11.81 -34.40 39.49
N PRO A 207 -11.96 -35.65 39.95
CA PRO A 207 -11.09 -36.29 40.92
C PRO A 207 -9.95 -37.06 40.24
N GLY A 208 -8.89 -37.38 41.01
CA GLY A 208 -7.87 -38.38 40.66
C GLY A 208 -6.53 -37.76 40.31
#